data_AF-M6DGL0-F1
#
_entry.id   AF-M6DGL0-F1
#
_cell.length_a   1.000
_cell.length_b   1.000
_cell.length_c   1.000
_cell.angle_alpha   90.00
_cell.angle_beta   90.00
_cell.angle_gamma   90.00
#
_symmetry.space_group_name_H-M   'P 1'
#
loop_
_entity.id
_entity.type
_entity.pdbx_description
1 polymer ?
#
loop_
_entity_poly.entity_id
_entity_poly.type
_entity_poly.pdbx_seq_one_letter_code
_entity_poly.pdbx_strand_id
1 'polypeptide(L)' 'MVSSKFKEQMERYVNYRGIDIILHLKDGSIIELDKNRRLVGEEIVYFPQKTNPSKISLTMIQKADLFVA' A
#
# COMPACT_ATOMS: atom_id res chain seq x y z
N MET A 1 14.12 9.86 1.01
CA MET A 1 14.50 8.46 0.72
C MET A 1 13.77 7.56 1.70
N VAL A 2 13.14 6.50 1.23
CA VAL A 2 12.41 5.55 2.10
C VAL A 2 13.42 4.63 2.79
N SER A 3 13.19 4.27 4.06
CA SER A 3 14.10 3.30 4.71
C SER A 3 13.96 1.92 4.08
N SER A 4 15.07 1.21 3.89
CA SER A 4 15.08 -0.15 3.33
C SER A 4 14.20 -1.10 4.14
N LYS A 5 14.29 -1.03 5.47
CA LYS A 5 13.48 -1.83 6.40
C LYS A 5 11.97 -1.60 6.22
N PHE A 6 11.54 -0.35 6.04
CA PHE A 6 10.13 -0.05 5.82
C PHE A 6 9.65 -0.59 4.46
N LYS A 7 10.45 -0.38 3.41
CA LYS A 7 10.15 -0.90 2.07
C LYS A 7 10.01 -2.43 2.09
N GLU A 8 10.93 -3.14 2.71
CA GLU A 8 10.89 -4.61 2.84
C GLU A 8 9.67 -5.10 3.64
N GLN A 9 9.31 -4.40 4.72
CA GLN A 9 8.08 -4.71 5.47
C GLN A 9 6.85 -4.52 4.60
N MET A 10 6.75 -3.38 3.91
CA MET A 10 5.61 -3.11 3.04
C MET A 10 5.50 -4.09 1.88
N GLU A 11 6.62 -4.47 1.26
CA GLU A 11 6.65 -5.45 0.19
C GLU A 11 6.07 -6.80 0.65
N ARG A 12 6.42 -7.26 1.87
CA ARG A 12 5.85 -8.48 2.44
C ARG A 12 4.34 -8.36 2.63
N TYR A 13 3.86 -7.27 3.23
CA TYR A 13 2.43 -7.13 3.55
C TYR A 13 1.57 -6.90 2.30
N VAL A 14 2.01 -6.05 1.36
CA VAL A 14 1.27 -5.78 0.12
C VAL A 14 1.04 -7.08 -0.65
N ASN A 15 2.05 -7.96 -0.71
CA ASN A 15 1.96 -9.24 -1.39
C ASN A 15 1.25 -10.34 -0.59
N TYR A 16 1.02 -10.14 0.71
CA TYR A 16 0.34 -11.11 1.56
C TYR A 16 -1.15 -11.17 1.22
N ARG A 17 -1.64 -12.38 0.93
CA ARG A 17 -3.06 -12.65 0.63
C ARG A 17 -3.81 -12.92 1.94
N GLY A 18 -5.05 -12.44 2.02
CA GLY A 18 -5.90 -12.65 3.21
C GLY A 18 -5.73 -11.59 4.30
N ILE A 19 -5.12 -10.44 3.97
CA ILE A 19 -5.19 -9.24 4.82
C ILE A 19 -5.79 -8.08 4.05
N ASP A 20 -6.53 -7.25 4.77
CA ASP A 20 -6.95 -5.94 4.31
C ASP A 20 -5.96 -4.90 4.80
N ILE A 21 -5.63 -3.95 3.92
CA ILE A 21 -4.62 -2.91 4.19
C ILE A 21 -5.25 -1.56 3.97
N ILE A 22 -5.28 -0.75 5.03
CA ILE A 22 -5.72 0.64 5.00
C ILE A 22 -4.50 1.53 5.15
N LEU A 23 -4.25 2.38 4.16
CA LEU A 23 -3.19 3.37 4.18
C LEU A 23 -3.75 4.74 4.60
N HIS A 24 -3.09 5.36 5.57
CA HIS A 24 -3.30 6.76 5.92
C HIS A 24 -2.14 7.57 5.34
N LEU A 25 -2.45 8.54 4.49
CA LEU A 25 -1.47 9.38 3.81
C LEU A 25 -1.22 10.68 4.57
N LYS A 26 -0.07 11.29 4.31
CA LYS A 26 0.34 12.58 4.92
C LYS A 26 -0.59 13.75 4.61
N ASP A 27 -1.34 13.68 3.52
CA ASP A 27 -2.33 14.69 3.14
C ASP A 27 -3.70 14.48 3.81
N GLY A 28 -3.82 13.47 4.68
CA GLY A 28 -5.06 13.11 5.37
C GLY A 28 -5.95 12.15 4.58
N SER A 29 -5.58 11.78 3.36
CA SER A 29 -6.33 10.79 2.57
C SER A 29 -6.22 9.40 3.18
N ILE A 30 -7.32 8.64 3.09
CA ILE A 30 -7.39 7.25 3.53
C ILE A 30 -7.67 6.39 2.30
N ILE A 31 -6.85 5.35 2.10
CA ILE A 31 -6.93 4.47 0.94
C ILE A 31 -6.97 3.02 1.39
N GLU A 32 -8.03 2.32 1.03
CA GLU A 32 -8.11 0.87 1.14
C GLU A 32 -7.50 0.23 -0.11
N LEU A 33 -6.53 -0.67 0.09
CA LEU A 33 -5.89 -1.38 -1.02
C LEU A 33 -6.70 -2.62 -1.38
N ASP A 34 -7.06 -2.73 -2.67
CA ASP A 34 -7.70 -3.92 -3.19
C ASP A 34 -6.75 -5.14 -3.21
N LYS A 35 -7.32 -6.31 -3.53
CA LYS A 35 -6.57 -7.58 -3.53
C LYS A 35 -5.52 -7.67 -4.63
N ASN A 36 -5.58 -6.87 -5.68
CA ASN A 36 -4.63 -6.84 -6.81
C ASN A 36 -3.58 -5.74 -6.66
N ARG A 37 -3.25 -5.40 -5.42
CA ARG A 37 -2.14 -4.52 -5.05
C ARG A 37 -0.77 -5.18 -5.23
N ARG A 38 0.25 -4.37 -5.52
CA ARG A 38 1.67 -4.79 -5.58
C ARG A 38 2.61 -3.61 -5.34
N LEU A 39 3.82 -3.88 -4.86
CA LEU A 39 4.88 -2.88 -4.77
C LEU A 39 5.70 -2.89 -6.08
N VAL A 40 5.93 -1.72 -6.68
CA VAL A 40 6.79 -1.52 -7.85
C VAL A 40 7.76 -0.37 -7.53
N GLY A 41 9.04 -0.69 -7.34
CA GLY A 41 10.03 0.31 -6.94
C GLY A 41 9.76 0.87 -5.55
N GLU A 42 9.35 2.14 -5.46
CA GLU A 42 8.91 2.79 -4.21
C GLU A 42 7.45 3.23 -4.28
N GLU A 43 6.65 2.61 -5.17
CA GLU A 43 5.23 2.90 -5.35
C GLU A 43 4.39 1.65 -5.09
N ILE A 44 3.29 1.80 -4.35
CA ILE A 44 2.22 0.80 -4.28
C ILE A 44 1.28 1.05 -5.45
N VAL A 45 1.11 0.03 -6.30
CA VAL A 45 0.15 0.03 -7.40
C VAL A 45 -1.08 -0.76 -6.97
N TYR A 46 -2.27 -0.19 -7.14
CA TYR A 46 -3.56 -0.77 -6.76
C TYR A 46 -4.65 -0.33 -7.76
N PHE A 47 -5.83 -0.93 -7.72
CA PHE A 47 -6.88 -0.82 -8.73
C PHE A 47 -8.26 -0.56 -8.09
N PRO A 48 -8.52 0.66 -7.59
CA PRO A 48 -9.76 0.97 -6.88
C PRO A 48 -11.02 0.78 -7.74
N GLN A 49 -10.89 0.92 -9.07
CA GLN A 49 -11.98 0.72 -10.03
C GLN A 49 -11.73 -0.45 -11.01
N LYS A 50 -10.88 -1.41 -10.62
CA LYS A 50 -10.48 -2.62 -11.38
C LYS A 50 -9.75 -2.42 -12.73
N THR A 51 -9.97 -1.32 -13.42
CA THR A 51 -9.49 -1.11 -14.80
C THR A 51 -8.24 -0.24 -14.88
N ASN A 52 -8.19 0.84 -14.10
CA ASN A 52 -7.06 1.77 -14.10
C ASN A 52 -6.21 1.62 -12.83
N PRO A 53 -4.87 1.51 -12.97
CA PRO A 53 -3.98 1.48 -11.83
C PRO A 53 -3.87 2.87 -11.21
N SER A 54 -4.06 2.93 -9.90
CA SER A 54 -3.64 4.04 -9.05
C SER A 54 -2.29 3.72 -8.41
N LYS A 55 -1.53 4.78 -8.10
CA LYS A 55 -0.19 4.66 -7.52
C LYS A 55 -0.03 5.55 -6.29
N ILE A 56 0.65 5.03 -5.28
CA ILE A 56 0.97 5.76 -4.06
C ILE A 56 2.46 5.59 -3.78
N SER A 57 3.18 6.71 -3.67
CA SER A 57 4.57 6.68 -3.23
C SER A 57 4.65 6.27 -1.75
N LEU A 58 5.59 5.39 -1.41
CA LEU A 58 5.88 5.01 -0.02
C LEU A 58 6.21 6.22 0.86
N THR A 59 6.75 7.32 0.29
CA THR A 59 7.03 8.54 1.07
C THR A 59 5.78 9.30 1.48
N MET A 60 4.63 9.04 0.86
CA MET A 60 3.34 9.65 1.21
C MET A 60 2.64 8.91 2.35
N ILE A 61 3.02 7.66 2.63
CA ILE A 61 2.39 6.85 3.66
C ILE A 61 2.83 7.36 5.03
N GLN A 62 1.84 7.70 5.86
CA GLN A 62 2.04 8.06 7.26
C GLN A 62 1.87 6.83 8.18
N LYS A 63 0.85 6.02 7.90
CA LYS A 63 0.49 4.83 8.68
C LYS A 63 -0.16 3.78 7.78
N ALA A 64 0.02 2.50 8.10
CA ALA A 64 -0.71 1.39 7.49
C ALA A 64 -1.36 0.55 8.60
N ASP A 65 -2.66 0.33 8.51
CA ASP A 65 -3.40 -0.59 9.37
C ASP A 65 -3.62 -1.91 8.60
N LEU A 66 -3.36 -3.03 9.27
CA LEU A 66 -3.42 -4.38 8.70
C LEU A 66 -4.45 -5.20 9.46
N PHE A 67 -5.42 -5.76 8.75
CA PHE A 67 -6.49 -6.57 9.32
C PHE A 67 -6.43 -7.99 8.76
N VAL A 68 -6.46 -8.99 9.65
CA VAL A 68 -6.57 -10.41 9.26
C VAL A 68 -8.05 -10.73 9.12
N ALA A 69 -8.43 -11.28 7.96
CA ALA A 69 -9.77 -11.79 7.71
C ALA A 69 -9.96 -13.21 8.23
#